data_AF-A0A246B8S6-F1
#
_entry.id   AF-A0A246B8S6-F1
#
_cell.length_a   1.000
_cell.length_b   1.000
_cell.length_c   1.000
_cell.angle_alpha   90.00
_cell.angle_beta   90.00
_cell.angle_gamma   90.00
#
_symmetry.space_group_name_H-M   'P 1'
#
loop_
_entity.id
_entity.type
_entity.pdbx_description
1 polymer ?
#
loop_
_entity_poly.entity_id
_entity_poly.type
_entity_poly.pdbx_seq_one_letter_code
_entity_poly.pdbx_strand_id
1 'polypeptide(L)'
;MENKWTDKEIRNLNNDLENLINSLNDRIISYPKINSKDNLRFALIGKKQVKVFFELKDDCVEILLFWANKKNPENVKHLLNIK
;
A
#
# COMPACT_ATOMS: atom_id res chain seq x y z
N MET A 1 18.05 13.19 -14.00
CA MET A 1 17.85 13.31 -12.54
C MET A 1 17.87 11.90 -11.97
N GLU A 2 19.01 11.48 -11.41
CA GLU A 2 19.05 10.29 -10.55
C GLU A 2 18.38 10.65 -9.22
N ASN A 3 17.19 10.11 -8.96
CA ASN A 3 16.52 10.26 -7.67
C ASN A 3 17.29 9.47 -6.62
N LYS A 4 18.23 10.13 -5.93
CA LYS A 4 19.02 9.51 -4.85
C LYS A 4 18.23 9.57 -3.56
N TRP A 5 17.51 8.48 -3.28
CA TRP A 5 16.98 8.22 -1.95
C TRP A 5 18.15 8.17 -0.96
N THR A 6 17.99 8.80 0.19
CA THR A 6 18.94 8.68 1.29
C THR A 6 18.76 7.32 2.00
N ASP A 7 19.81 6.82 2.64
CA ASP A 7 19.71 5.60 3.45
C ASP A 7 18.63 5.71 4.54
N LYS A 8 18.41 6.93 5.04
CA LYS A 8 17.34 7.21 6.00
C LYS A 8 15.95 6.98 5.38
N GLU A 9 15.74 7.44 4.15
CA GLU A 9 14.46 7.25 3.45
C GLU A 9 14.22 5.78 3.11
N ILE A 10 15.26 5.05 2.69
CA ILE A 10 15.19 3.60 2.44
C ILE A 10 14.84 2.86 3.74
N ARG A 11 15.53 3.15 4.85
CA ARG A 11 15.24 2.55 6.16
C ARG A 11 13.81 2.85 6.62
N ASN A 12 13.34 4.08 6.45
CA ASN A 12 11.97 4.44 6.82
C ASN A 12 10.94 3.65 6.01
N LEU A 13 11.18 3.48 4.69
CA LEU A 13 10.30 2.69 3.84
C LEU A 13 10.28 1.21 4.27
N ASN A 14 11.44 0.62 4.56
CA ASN A 14 11.52 -0.76 5.02
C ASN A 14 10.78 -0.95 6.35
N ASN A 15 10.98 -0.04 7.30
CA ASN A 15 10.29 -0.09 8.60
C ASN A 15 8.76 0.04 8.42
N ASP A 16 8.29 0.91 7.52
CA ASP A 16 6.86 1.06 7.22
C ASP A 16 6.28 -0.24 6.63
N LEU A 17 7.03 -0.94 5.77
CA LEU A 17 6.64 -2.22 5.19
C LEU A 17 6.62 -3.35 6.22
N GLU A 18 7.63 -3.44 7.08
CA GLU A 18 7.66 -4.41 8.18
C GLU A 18 6.49 -4.20 9.14
N ASN A 19 6.20 -2.95 9.50
CA ASN A 19 5.04 -2.62 10.33
C ASN A 19 3.72 -3.02 9.66
N LEU A 20 3.59 -2.80 8.35
CA LEU A 20 2.44 -3.27 7.58
C LEU A 20 2.31 -4.80 7.66
N ILE A 21 3.39 -5.55 7.40
CA ILE A 21 3.39 -7.02 7.46
C ILE A 21 3.01 -7.52 8.87
N ASN A 22 3.62 -6.96 9.92
CA ASN A 22 3.33 -7.34 11.30
C ASN A 22 1.86 -7.10 11.65
N SER A 23 1.32 -5.94 11.29
CA SER A 23 -0.08 -5.63 11.57
C SER A 23 -1.09 -6.52 10.82
N LEU A 24 -0.70 -7.06 9.65
CA LEU A 24 -1.49 -8.02 8.90
C LEU A 24 -1.48 -9.39 9.57
N ASN A 25 -0.32 -9.81 10.10
CA ASN A 25 -0.16 -11.06 10.84
C ASN A 25 -0.91 -11.05 12.17
N ASP A 26 -0.85 -9.94 12.91
CA ASP A 26 -1.48 -9.82 14.23
C ASP A 26 -3.02 -9.78 14.14
N ARG A 27 -3.59 -9.54 12.94
CA ARG A 27 -5.04 -9.45 12.65
C ARG A 27 -5.81 -8.43 13.51
N ILE A 28 -5.12 -7.59 14.27
CA ILE A 28 -5.70 -6.53 15.12
C ILE A 28 -6.27 -5.40 14.25
N ILE A 29 -5.63 -5.09 13.13
CA ILE A 29 -6.00 -3.97 12.27
C ILE A 29 -6.79 -4.49 11.05
N SER A 30 -8.05 -4.07 10.94
CA SER A 30 -8.82 -4.27 9.71
C SER A 30 -8.58 -3.13 8.75
N TYR A 31 -7.83 -3.41 7.68
CA TYR A 31 -7.59 -2.42 6.63
C TYR A 31 -8.85 -2.13 5.81
N PRO A 32 -9.14 -0.86 5.47
CA PRO A 32 -10.32 -0.48 4.71
C PRO A 32 -10.34 -1.15 3.34
N LYS A 33 -11.49 -1.68 2.97
CA LYS A 33 -11.77 -2.14 1.60
C LYS A 33 -12.12 -0.95 0.71
N ILE A 34 -11.70 -0.98 -0.55
CA ILE A 34 -12.04 0.07 -1.52
C ILE A 34 -13.44 -0.12 -2.08
N ASN A 35 -13.83 -1.38 -2.28
CA ASN A 35 -15.16 -1.74 -2.73
C ASN A 35 -15.64 -2.99 -1.98
N SER A 36 -16.94 -3.27 -2.08
CA SER A 36 -17.56 -4.44 -1.42
C SER A 36 -17.38 -5.74 -2.19
N LYS A 37 -17.03 -5.66 -3.48
CA LYS A 37 -16.94 -6.82 -4.39
C LYS A 37 -15.55 -7.46 -4.43
N ASP A 38 -14.50 -6.66 -4.24
CA ASP A 38 -13.11 -7.13 -4.32
C ASP A 38 -12.49 -7.15 -2.92
N ASN A 39 -11.52 -8.04 -2.71
CA ASN A 39 -10.72 -8.09 -1.49
C ASN A 39 -9.64 -6.99 -1.44
N LEU A 40 -9.79 -5.98 -2.30
CA LEU A 40 -8.86 -4.88 -2.45
C LEU A 40 -8.90 -3.96 -1.23
N ARG A 41 -7.75 -3.86 -0.58
CA ARG A 41 -7.53 -3.04 0.61
C ARG A 41 -6.41 -2.05 0.38
N PHE A 42 -6.27 -1.09 1.28
CA PHE A 42 -5.11 -0.21 1.28
C PHE A 42 -4.58 0.10 2.67
N ALA A 43 -3.27 0.35 2.73
CA ALA A 43 -2.57 0.90 3.88
C ALA A 43 -1.93 2.24 3.51
N LEU A 44 -1.67 3.09 4.51
CA LEU A 44 -0.97 4.35 4.35
C LEU A 44 0.43 4.24 4.93
N ILE A 45 1.45 4.45 4.10
CA ILE A 45 2.87 4.45 4.50
C ILE A 45 3.53 5.80 4.15
N GLY A 46 4.81 5.96 4.50
CA GLY A 46 5.61 7.11 4.11
C GLY A 46 5.00 8.41 4.63
N LYS A 47 4.64 8.44 5.92
CA LYS A 47 3.90 9.54 6.56
C LYS A 47 2.55 9.84 5.87
N LYS A 48 1.82 8.80 5.47
CA LYS A 48 0.52 8.87 4.78
C LYS A 48 0.57 9.49 3.38
N GLN A 49 1.76 9.65 2.80
CA GLN A 49 1.92 10.17 1.44
C GLN A 49 1.78 9.09 0.37
N VAL A 50 1.85 7.82 0.75
CA VAL A 50 1.73 6.68 -0.16
C VAL A 50 0.61 5.76 0.30
N LYS A 51 -0.30 5.41 -0.62
CA LYS A 51 -1.23 4.29 -0.45
C LYS A 51 -0.59 3.03 -1.02
N VAL A 52 -0.52 1.97 -0.21
CA VAL A 52 -0.17 0.63 -0.66
C VAL A 52 -1.46 -0.11 -0.86
N PHE A 53 -1.77 -0.48 -2.10
CA PHE A 53 -2.92 -1.30 -2.45
C PHE A 53 -2.51 -2.77 -2.44
N PHE A 54 -3.32 -3.61 -1.79
CA PHE A 54 -3.03 -5.03 -1.65
C PHE A 54 -4.30 -5.85 -1.51
N GLU A 55 -4.16 -7.15 -1.75
CA GLU A 55 -5.19 -8.15 -1.50
C GLU A 55 -4.68 -9.19 -0.51
N LEU A 56 -5.61 -9.68 0.32
CA LEU A 56 -5.35 -10.83 1.18
C LEU A 56 -5.76 -12.09 0.41
N LYS A 57 -4.80 -12.99 0.21
CA LYS A 57 -5.03 -14.36 -0.24
C LYS A 57 -4.89 -15.30 0.96
N ASP A 58 -5.22 -16.57 0.77
CA ASP A 58 -5.26 -17.55 1.88
C ASP A 58 -3.91 -17.67 2.61
N ASP A 59 -2.81 -17.71 1.84
CA ASP A 59 -1.46 -17.94 2.39
C ASP A 59 -0.53 -16.72 2.27
N CYS A 60 -0.97 -15.64 1.62
CA CYS A 60 -0.09 -14.50 1.37
C CYS A 60 -0.84 -13.18 1.20
N VAL A 61 -0.07 -12.10 1.25
CA VAL A 61 -0.54 -10.75 0.94
C VAL A 61 0.10 -10.33 -0.37
N GLU A 62 -0.73 -10.03 -1.37
CA GLU A 62 -0.24 -9.58 -2.67
C GLU A 62 -0.30 -8.06 -2.74
N ILE A 63 0.88 -7.42 -2.83
CA ILE A 63 0.97 -5.98 -3.04
C ILE A 63 0.78 -5.69 -4.52
N LEU A 64 -0.24 -4.87 -4.84
CA LEU A 64 -0.62 -4.54 -6.20
C LEU A 64 -0.01 -3.21 -6.67
N LEU A 65 0.00 -2.19 -5.81
CA LEU A 65 0.42 -0.85 -6.22
C LEU A 65 0.89 0.01 -5.04
N PHE A 66 2.04 0.66 -5.23
CA PHE A 66 2.46 1.81 -4.42
C PHE A 66 2.05 3.11 -5.12
N TRP A 67 1.12 3.85 -4.52
CA TRP A 67 0.58 5.07 -5.08
C TRP A 67 0.94 6.31 -4.27
N ALA A 68 1.65 7.26 -4.89
CA ALA A 68 1.87 8.57 -4.29
C ALA A 68 0.57 9.39 -4.32
N ASN A 69 0.05 9.75 -3.14
CA ASN A 69 -1.28 10.36 -2.97
C ASN A 69 -1.45 11.74 -3.61
N LYS A 70 -0.35 12.41 -4.01
CA LYS A 70 -0.38 13.72 -4.68
C LYS A 70 -0.58 13.64 -6.21
N LYS A 71 -0.76 12.45 -6.77
CA LYS A 71 -1.01 12.24 -8.21
C LYS A 71 -2.51 12.27 -8.53
N ASN A 72 -2.85 12.45 -9.82
CA ASN A 72 -4.25 12.46 -10.29
C ASN A 72 -4.95 11.11 -9.97
N PRO A 73 -6.07 11.12 -9.22
CA PRO A 73 -6.77 9.90 -8.80
C PRO A 73 -7.38 9.08 -9.95
N GLU A 74 -7.71 9.68 -11.10
CA GLU A 74 -8.27 8.93 -12.23
C GLU A 74 -7.29 7.88 -12.77
N ASN A 75 -5.99 8.15 -12.67
CA ASN A 75 -4.95 7.19 -13.06
C ASN A 75 -4.96 5.95 -12.15
N VAL A 76 -5.39 6.07 -10.89
CA VAL A 76 -5.43 4.94 -9.94
C VAL A 76 -6.47 3.92 -10.35
N LYS A 77 -7.66 4.37 -10.76
CA LYS A 77 -8.75 3.48 -11.18
C LYS A 77 -8.33 2.64 -12.37
N HIS A 78 -7.64 3.27 -13.33
CA HIS A 78 -7.10 2.60 -14.51
C HIS A 78 -6.02 1.58 -14.13
N LEU A 79 -5.07 1.96 -13.27
CA LEU A 79 -3.95 1.08 -12.86
C LEU A 79 -4.41 -0.12 -12.03
N LEU A 80 -5.46 0.05 -11.22
CA LEU A 80 -6.05 -1.04 -10.43
C LEU A 80 -7.10 -1.84 -11.21
N ASN A 81 -7.36 -1.48 -12.49
CA ASN A 81 -8.39 -2.09 -13.33
C ASN A 81 -9.78 -2.17 -12.65
N ILE A 82 -10.10 -1.20 -11.80
CA ILE A 82 -11.37 -1.12 -11.09
C ILE A 82 -12.36 -0.41 -12.02
N LYS A 83 -13.39 -1.14 -12.48
CA LYS A 83 -14.49 -0.59 -13.31
C LYS A 83 -15.52 0.15 -12.48
#